data_AF-A0A2V7FP35-F1
#
_entry.id   AF-A0A2V7FP35-F1
#
_cell.length_a   1.000
_cell.length_b   1.000
_cell.length_c   1.000
_cell.angle_alpha   90.00
_cell.angle_beta   90.00
_cell.angle_gamma   90.00
#
_symmetry.space_group_name_H-M   'P 1'
#
loop_
_entity.id
_entity.type
_entity.pdbx_description
1 polymer ?
#
loop_
_entity_poly.entity_id
_entity_poly.type
_entity_poly.pdbx_seq_one_letter_code
_entity_poly.pdbx_strand_id
1 'polypeptide(L)'
;MTDLPVAQSEQASAIRHRLSEGLARIDPHHRLCGRPVAYRIIDGTMLEIAYRDVPGIAEAEVLGVKRLIGLDCFCTVAPQTAETVTVRFVVSLK
;
A
#
# COMPACT_ATOMS: atom_id res chain seq x y z
N MET A 1 21.29 1.83 -13.69
CA MET A 1 20.75 0.77 -12.82
C MET A 1 21.02 1.23 -11.40
N THR A 2 20.05 1.85 -10.75
CA THR A 2 20.26 2.43 -9.42
C THR A 2 20.22 1.28 -8.42
N ASP A 3 21.39 0.94 -7.88
CA ASP A 3 21.55 -0.04 -6.81
C ASP A 3 20.79 0.51 -5.58
N LEU A 4 19.65 -0.09 -5.28
CA LEU A 4 18.89 0.27 -4.08
C LEU A 4 19.65 -0.30 -2.89
N PRO A 5 19.96 0.48 -1.85
CA PRO A 5 20.73 -0.07 -0.75
C PRO A 5 19.93 -1.19 -0.07
N VAL A 6 20.65 -2.22 0.38
CA VAL A 6 20.07 -3.49 0.84
C VAL A 6 19.00 -3.28 1.92
N ALA A 7 19.23 -2.33 2.83
CA ALA A 7 18.32 -1.97 3.92
C ALA A 7 16.93 -1.51 3.42
N GLN A 8 16.86 -0.71 2.35
CA GLN A 8 15.57 -0.25 1.81
C GLN A 8 14.81 -1.36 1.10
N SER A 9 15.53 -2.29 0.45
CA SER A 9 14.93 -3.49 -0.13
C SER A 9 14.36 -4.40 0.95
N GLU A 10 15.10 -4.60 2.04
CA GLU A 10 14.64 -5.37 3.20
C GLU A 10 13.40 -4.75 3.86
N GLN A 11 13.40 -3.43 4.08
CA GLN A 11 12.25 -2.74 4.67
C GLN A 11 11.02 -2.79 3.77
N ALA A 12 11.19 -2.62 2.45
CA ALA A 12 10.10 -2.78 1.49
C ALA A 12 9.54 -4.22 1.49
N SER A 13 10.41 -5.22 1.60
CA SER A 13 10.02 -6.63 1.72
C SER A 13 9.23 -6.89 3.02
N ALA A 14 9.69 -6.33 4.14
CA ALA A 14 9.01 -6.44 5.43
C ALA A 14 7.61 -5.80 5.40
N ILE A 15 7.45 -4.66 4.73
CA ILE A 15 6.14 -4.02 4.54
C ILE A 15 5.23 -4.89 3.66
N ARG A 16 5.74 -5.44 2.55
CA ARG A 16 4.99 -6.36 1.69
C ARG A 16 4.49 -7.58 2.46
N HIS A 17 5.34 -8.17 3.30
CA HIS A 17 4.99 -9.32 4.13
C HIS A 17 3.89 -8.99 5.13
N ARG A 18 4.03 -7.87 5.86
CA ARG A 18 3.02 -7.39 6.82
C ARG A 18 1.66 -7.16 6.15
N LEU A 19 1.66 -6.62 4.92
CA LEU A 19 0.44 -6.45 4.15
C LEU A 19 -0.16 -7.79 3.70
N SER A 20 0.64 -8.73 3.19
CA SER A 20 0.11 -10.04 2.76
C SER A 20 -0.53 -10.83 3.90
N GLU A 21 0.02 -10.74 5.12
CA GLU A 21 -0.53 -11.46 6.28
C GLU A 21 -1.68 -10.70 6.96
N GLY A 22 -1.57 -9.37 7.03
CA GLY A 22 -2.48 -8.55 7.81
C GLY A 22 -3.73 -8.10 7.06
N LEU A 23 -3.65 -7.93 5.73
CA LEU A 23 -4.72 -7.30 4.95
C LEU A 23 -6.05 -8.05 5.07
N ALA A 24 -6.02 -9.39 5.01
CA ALA A 24 -7.21 -10.22 5.15
C ALA A 24 -7.95 -10.03 6.48
N ARG A 25 -7.27 -9.55 7.54
CA ARG A 25 -7.86 -9.31 8.86
C ARG A 25 -8.52 -7.95 8.99
N ILE A 26 -8.08 -6.97 8.20
CA ILE A 26 -8.53 -5.56 8.30
C ILE A 26 -9.45 -5.13 7.16
N ASP A 27 -9.62 -5.98 6.16
CA ASP A 27 -10.46 -5.75 4.97
C ASP A 27 -11.65 -6.73 4.96
N PRO A 28 -12.62 -6.56 5.87
CA PRO A 28 -13.76 -7.47 6.00
C PRO A 28 -14.69 -7.46 4.78
N HIS A 29 -14.59 -6.42 3.95
CA HIS A 29 -15.39 -6.25 2.74
C HIS A 29 -14.63 -6.67 1.47
N HIS A 30 -13.41 -7.20 1.59
CA HIS A 30 -12.56 -7.61 0.47
C HIS A 30 -12.42 -6.53 -0.61
N ARG A 31 -12.32 -5.26 -0.18
CA ARG A 31 -12.19 -4.12 -1.09
C ARG A 31 -10.78 -4.03 -1.64
N LEU A 32 -9.77 -4.39 -0.86
CA LEU A 32 -8.35 -4.36 -1.21
C LEU A 32 -7.76 -5.76 -1.43
N CYS A 33 -8.16 -6.73 -0.62
CA CYS A 33 -7.73 -8.12 -0.73
C CYS A 33 -8.18 -8.70 -2.07
N GLY A 34 -7.25 -9.32 -2.80
CA GLY A 34 -7.49 -9.84 -4.15
C GLY A 34 -7.50 -8.79 -5.26
N ARG A 35 -7.31 -7.50 -4.95
CA ARG A 35 -7.16 -6.45 -5.97
C ARG A 35 -5.75 -6.43 -6.55
N PRO A 36 -5.59 -6.00 -7.81
CA PRO A 36 -4.27 -5.74 -8.37
C PRO A 36 -3.51 -4.72 -7.51
N VAL A 37 -2.33 -5.12 -7.04
CA VAL A 37 -1.44 -4.26 -6.23
C VAL A 37 -0.08 -4.13 -6.90
N ALA A 38 0.41 -2.90 -7.02
CA ALA A 38 1.75 -2.60 -7.49
C ALA A 38 2.61 -2.03 -6.36
N TYR A 39 3.87 -2.45 -6.31
CA TYR A 39 4.88 -1.94 -5.38
C TYR A 39 5.98 -1.27 -6.19
N ARG A 40 6.29 -0.01 -5.87
CA ARG A 40 7.32 0.76 -6.57
C ARG A 40 8.15 1.55 -5.58
N ILE A 41 9.47 1.44 -5.67
CA ILE A 41 10.37 2.30 -4.92
C ILE A 41 10.57 3.61 -5.70
N ILE A 42 10.45 4.74 -5.00
CA ILE A 42 10.60 6.10 -5.53
C ILE A 42 11.82 6.72 -4.84
N ASP A 43 12.73 7.24 -5.66
CA ASP A 43 13.96 7.95 -5.24
C ASP A 43 14.78 7.20 -4.17
N GLY A 44 14.69 5.87 -4.13
CA GLY A 44 15.38 5.00 -3.18
C GLY A 44 14.98 5.16 -1.72
N THR A 45 14.00 6.00 -1.39
CA THR A 45 13.68 6.38 0.00
C THR A 45 12.22 6.23 0.35
N MET A 46 11.36 6.03 -0.64
CA MET A 46 9.92 5.89 -0.49
C MET A 46 9.45 4.63 -1.19
N LEU A 47 8.48 3.93 -0.59
CA LEU A 47 7.74 2.85 -1.21
C LEU A 47 6.33 3.33 -1.51
N GLU A 48 5.95 3.26 -2.77
CA GLU A 48 4.59 3.40 -3.24
C GLU A 48 3.92 2.03 -3.34
N ILE A 49 2.71 1.92 -2.79
CA ILE A 49 1.84 0.75 -2.85
C ILE A 49 0.52 1.20 -3.46
N ALA A 50 0.19 0.72 -4.65
CA ALA A 50 -0.99 1.15 -5.38
C ALA A 50 -1.95 -0.02 -5.62
N TYR A 51 -3.13 0.04 -5.01
CA TYR A 51 -4.25 -0.86 -5.28
C TYR A 51 -5.12 -0.25 -6.37
N ARG A 52 -5.43 -1.02 -7.41
CA ARG A 52 -6.30 -0.62 -8.53
C ARG A 52 -7.61 -1.38 -8.50
N ASP A 53 -8.57 -0.90 -9.28
CA ASP A 53 -9.89 -1.54 -9.45
C ASP A 53 -10.62 -1.75 -8.12
N VAL A 54 -10.40 -0.83 -7.17
CA VAL A 54 -11.02 -0.83 -5.85
C VAL A 54 -12.40 -0.19 -6.01
N PRO A 55 -13.51 -0.85 -5.62
CA PRO A 55 -14.88 -0.31 -5.80
C PRO A 55 -15.21 0.91 -4.91
N GLY A 56 -14.27 1.33 -4.08
CA GLY A 56 -14.41 2.33 -3.02
C GLY A 56 -13.67 1.86 -1.78
N ILE A 57 -13.36 2.77 -0.86
CA ILE A 57 -12.64 2.43 0.37
C ILE A 57 -13.19 3.26 1.54
N ALA A 58 -13.39 2.62 2.69
CA ALA A 58 -13.77 3.26 3.93
C ALA A 58 -12.54 3.74 4.69
N GLU A 59 -12.72 4.78 5.52
CA GLU A 59 -11.65 5.33 6.34
C GLU A 59 -11.04 4.27 7.30
N ALA A 60 -11.88 3.38 7.85
CA ALA A 60 -11.42 2.30 8.73
C ALA A 60 -10.44 1.34 8.03
N GLU A 61 -10.66 1.01 6.76
CA GLU A 61 -9.77 0.15 5.97
C GLU A 61 -8.45 0.87 5.70
N VAL A 62 -8.49 2.16 5.35
CA VAL A 62 -7.28 3.00 5.21
C VAL A 62 -6.46 3.03 6.50
N LEU A 63 -7.13 3.24 7.64
CA LEU A 63 -6.48 3.26 8.95
C LEU A 63 -5.89 1.90 9.30
N GLY A 64 -6.59 0.80 9.00
CA GLY A 64 -6.08 -0.55 9.15
C GLY A 64 -4.79 -0.76 8.36
N VAL A 65 -4.76 -0.36 7.09
CA VAL A 65 -3.58 -0.51 6.23
C VAL A 65 -2.41 0.32 6.76
N LYS A 66 -2.66 1.57 7.16
CA LYS A 66 -1.63 2.41 7.79
C LYS A 66 -1.02 1.75 9.04
N ARG A 67 -1.83 1.10 9.88
CA ARG A 67 -1.34 0.37 11.07
C ARG A 67 -0.45 -0.83 10.72
N LEU A 68 -0.70 -1.52 9.60
CA LEU A 68 0.17 -2.62 9.13
C LEU A 68 1.51 -2.11 8.57
N ILE A 69 1.49 -0.98 7.86
CA ILE A 69 2.66 -0.40 7.20
C ILE A 69 3.58 0.32 8.20
N GLY A 70 3.00 1.19 9.03
CA GLY A 70 3.73 2.11 9.92
C GLY A 70 3.13 3.52 9.89
N LEU A 71 3.49 4.35 10.89
CA LEU A 71 2.86 5.66 11.13
C LEU A 71 3.20 6.72 10.06
N ASP A 72 4.39 6.66 9.47
CA ASP A 72 4.83 7.61 8.43
C ASP A 72 4.34 7.18 7.04
N CYS A 73 3.02 7.17 6.87
CA CYS A 73 2.34 6.73 5.66
C CYS A 73 1.27 7.72 5.20
N PHE A 74 1.42 8.19 3.96
CA PHE A 74 0.42 9.00 3.26
C PHE A 74 -0.49 8.09 2.45
N CYS A 75 -1.79 8.41 2.42
CA CYS A 75 -2.77 7.72 1.59
C CYS A 75 -3.45 8.74 0.68
N THR A 76 -3.58 8.39 -0.60
CA THR A 76 -4.37 9.13 -1.58
C THR A 76 -5.36 8.19 -2.23
N VAL A 77 -6.60 8.64 -2.37
CA VAL A 77 -7.66 7.94 -3.11
C VAL A 77 -8.03 8.79 -4.30
N ALA A 78 -7.93 8.24 -5.50
CA ALA A 78 -8.19 8.94 -6.74
C ALA A 78 -9.17 8.14 -7.62
N PRO A 79 -10.14 8.78 -8.30
CA PRO A 79 -10.97 8.10 -9.29
C PRO A 79 -10.12 7.42 -10.37
N GLN A 80 -10.44 6.16 -10.67
CA GLN A 80 -9.88 5.41 -11.79
C GLN A 80 -10.92 5.29 -12.90
N THR A 81 -12.18 5.01 -12.53
CA THR A 81 -13.36 5.01 -13.39
C THR A 81 -14.54 5.65 -12.64
N ALA A 82 -15.74 5.59 -13.22
CA ALA A 82 -16.96 5.98 -12.52
C ALA A 82 -17.30 5.07 -11.32
N GLU A 83 -16.83 3.82 -11.33
CA GLU A 83 -17.19 2.79 -10.34
C GLU A 83 -16.00 2.34 -9.48
N THR A 84 -14.77 2.74 -9.85
CA THR A 84 -13.55 2.31 -9.17
C THR A 84 -12.59 3.45 -8.89
N VAL A 85 -11.79 3.26 -7.84
CA VAL A 85 -10.74 4.16 -7.40
C VAL A 85 -9.39 3.43 -7.40
N THR A 86 -8.32 4.21 -7.49
CA THR A 86 -6.98 3.79 -7.11
C THR A 86 -6.71 4.26 -5.69
N VAL A 87 -6.32 3.34 -4.82
CA VAL A 87 -5.88 3.64 -3.45
C VAL A 87 -4.37 3.50 -3.39
N ARG A 88 -3.67 4.59 -3.11
CA ARG A 88 -2.21 4.63 -3.08
C ARG A 88 -1.72 4.99 -1.70
N PHE A 89 -0.80 4.18 -1.19
CA PHE A 89 -0.05 4.44 0.02
C PHE A 89 1.40 4.78 -0.34
N VAL A 90 1.96 5.81 0.30
CA VAL A 90 3.38 6.16 0.18
C VAL A 90 3.98 6.16 1.57
N VAL A 91 5.03 5.37 1.77
CA VAL A 91 5.70 5.19 3.06
C VAL A 91 7.20 5.40 2.91
N SER A 92 7.82 6.00 3.92
CA SER A 92 9.28 6.16 3.96
C SER A 92 9.97 4.83 4.29
N LEU A 93 11.06 4.54 3.58
CA LEU A 93 11.93 3.37 3.80
C LEU A 93 13.15 3.70 4.67
N LYS A 94 13.09 4.80 5.42
CA LYS A 94 14.15 5.22 6.36
C LYS A 94 14.29 4.25 7.52
#